data_AF-A0A7V8Z9N8-F1
#
_entry.id   AF-A0A7V8Z9N8-F1
#
_cell.length_a   1.000
_cell.length_b   1.000
_cell.length_c   1.000
_cell.angle_alpha   90.00
_cell.angle_beta   90.00
_cell.angle_gamma   90.00
#
_symmetry.space_group_name_H-M   'P 1'
#
loop_
_entity.id
_entity.type
_entity.pdbx_description
1 polymer ?
#
loop_
_entity_poly.entity_id
_entity_poly.type
_entity_poly.pdbx_seq_one_letter_code
_entity_poly.pdbx_strand_id
1 'polypeptide(L)'
;MPITPGGRDTIYVFGDNLNQVSESGLSLTSPFISVVPGSFTSGFAGGMSYVRFDAATTFSAPPGDYSIRLQSNTGEVAYVTGGLTVDLANNAPVVNQLDTVDFFVRQQYHDFLNREADDAGLQFWKGTLESYLNNCGTADTSQAADCRARARASVSEAFFVSVEFQETGYLVYRLYRAAFRASSRPPRGLPRYAEFIRDTQTIGAGVIVNQGNWQQQLEANKQAFLTNFVQRAEFTATYPLTMTADQYVNALLANAGLPLDGAEKQAALNAYGAGGVNGRARALRSIAESDLLFRKEFNQAFVLMQYFGYLRRNSDDAPDNSFAGYDFWLGKLNAESGDTTNLQTLDQLLAPTKRARMVEAFVVTGEYRRRFGPE
;
A
#
# COMPACT_ATOMS: atom_id res chain seq x y z
N MET A 1 -3.03 -25.95 17.71
CA MET A 1 -4.09 -25.09 18.28
C MET A 1 -4.64 -24.23 17.14
N PRO A 2 -5.97 -24.21 16.93
CA PRO A 2 -6.55 -23.32 15.93
C PRO A 2 -6.32 -21.85 16.33
N ILE A 3 -5.87 -21.04 15.39
CA ILE A 3 -5.69 -19.60 15.53
C ILE A 3 -6.46 -18.88 14.42
N THR A 4 -6.99 -17.70 14.72
CA THR A 4 -7.91 -17.01 13.81
C THR A 4 -7.19 -15.92 13.02
N PRO A 5 -7.31 -15.86 11.68
CA PRO A 5 -6.80 -14.73 10.90
C PRO A 5 -7.35 -13.39 11.41
N GLY A 6 -6.48 -12.40 11.59
CA GLY A 6 -6.82 -11.10 12.18
C GLY A 6 -7.07 -11.13 13.68
N GLY A 7 -6.95 -12.31 14.30
CA GLY A 7 -7.15 -12.53 15.74
C GLY A 7 -5.87 -12.34 16.55
N ARG A 8 -6.08 -12.28 17.87
CA ARG A 8 -5.03 -12.41 18.88
C ARG A 8 -5.39 -13.57 19.79
N ASP A 9 -4.52 -14.57 19.82
CA ASP A 9 -4.74 -15.81 20.56
C ASP A 9 -3.66 -15.99 21.62
N THR A 10 -4.04 -16.27 22.87
CA THR A 10 -3.09 -16.60 23.94
C THR A 10 -2.66 -18.06 23.79
N ILE A 11 -1.36 -18.27 23.62
CA ILE A 11 -0.75 -19.58 23.46
C ILE A 11 -0.04 -19.99 24.75
N TYR A 12 -0.25 -21.24 25.18
CA TYR A 12 0.52 -21.89 26.24
C TYR A 12 1.28 -23.08 25.65
N VAL A 13 2.58 -23.14 25.90
CA VAL A 13 3.41 -24.30 25.59
C VAL A 13 3.92 -24.87 26.90
N PHE A 14 3.63 -26.14 27.15
CA PHE A 14 4.11 -26.89 28.31
C PHE A 14 5.25 -27.82 27.91
N GLY A 15 6.21 -28.01 28.81
CA GLY A 15 7.35 -28.87 28.57
C GLY A 15 8.43 -28.68 29.63
N ASP A 16 9.38 -29.60 29.64
CA ASP A 16 10.51 -29.56 30.56
C ASP A 16 11.47 -28.42 30.20
N ASN A 17 12.09 -27.83 31.23
CA ASN A 17 13.11 -26.78 31.10
C ASN A 17 12.68 -25.51 30.36
N LEU A 18 11.37 -25.30 30.15
CA LEU A 18 10.85 -24.08 29.50
C LEU A 18 11.08 -22.80 30.31
N ASN A 19 11.42 -22.91 31.60
CA ASN A 19 11.90 -21.80 32.43
C ASN A 19 13.26 -21.23 31.95
N GLN A 20 13.96 -21.91 31.04
CA GLN A 20 15.22 -21.43 30.45
C GLN A 20 15.02 -20.67 29.13
N VAL A 21 13.78 -20.51 28.66
CA VAL A 21 13.44 -19.76 27.44
C VAL A 21 13.08 -18.31 27.82
N SER A 22 13.58 -17.36 27.06
CA SER A 22 13.24 -15.94 27.15
C SER A 22 12.43 -15.50 25.93
N GLU A 23 11.85 -14.30 25.97
CA GLU A 23 11.08 -13.75 24.85
C GLU A 23 11.90 -13.70 23.54
N SER A 24 13.19 -13.36 23.62
CA SER A 24 14.10 -13.38 22.45
C SER A 24 14.37 -14.79 21.90
N GLY A 25 14.13 -15.82 22.70
CA GLY A 25 14.24 -17.22 22.29
C GLY A 25 13.00 -17.75 21.58
N LEU A 26 11.90 -16.99 21.55
CA LEU A 26 10.65 -17.39 20.92
C LEU A 26 10.53 -16.78 19.51
N SER A 27 10.23 -17.61 18.52
CA SER A 27 9.90 -17.15 17.17
C SER A 27 8.88 -18.06 16.51
N LEU A 28 8.10 -17.52 15.57
CA LEU A 28 7.15 -18.28 14.77
C LEU A 28 7.73 -18.49 13.37
N THR A 29 7.52 -19.67 12.78
CA THR A 29 8.04 -19.99 11.44
C THR A 29 7.20 -19.40 10.30
N SER A 30 6.54 -18.26 10.54
CA SER A 30 5.58 -17.63 9.64
C SER A 30 5.79 -16.13 9.56
N PRO A 31 5.73 -15.50 8.37
CA PRO A 31 5.67 -14.05 8.26
C PRO A 31 4.27 -13.49 8.60
N PHE A 32 3.25 -14.36 8.70
CA PHE A 32 1.86 -13.98 8.95
C PHE A 32 1.48 -14.03 10.43
N ILE A 33 2.36 -14.51 11.30
CA ILE A 33 2.06 -14.66 12.73
C ILE A 33 3.25 -14.10 13.49
N SER A 34 2.98 -13.16 14.38
CA SER A 34 3.98 -12.50 15.21
C SER A 34 3.65 -12.68 16.70
N VAL A 35 4.69 -12.66 17.53
CA VAL A 35 4.53 -12.61 18.98
C VAL A 35 4.24 -11.17 19.37
N VAL A 36 3.18 -10.95 20.13
CA VAL A 36 2.86 -9.61 20.65
C VAL A 36 3.94 -9.20 21.66
N PRO A 37 4.66 -8.09 21.45
CA PRO A 37 5.74 -7.68 22.35
C PRO A 37 5.27 -7.51 23.79
N GLY A 38 6.02 -8.05 24.75
CA GLY A 38 5.73 -7.96 26.18
C GLY A 38 4.62 -8.89 26.67
N SER A 39 4.05 -9.74 25.80
CA SER A 39 3.07 -10.75 26.20
C SER A 39 3.71 -12.01 26.80
N PHE A 40 5.03 -12.19 26.62
CA PHE A 40 5.76 -13.37 27.04
C PHE A 40 5.86 -13.48 28.57
N THR A 41 5.51 -14.64 29.10
CA THR A 41 5.74 -15.02 30.49
C THR A 41 6.12 -16.49 30.56
N SER A 42 6.88 -16.89 31.58
CA SER A 42 7.16 -18.30 31.88
C SER A 42 6.74 -18.61 33.31
N GLY A 43 6.45 -19.87 33.58
CA GLY A 43 6.00 -20.29 34.90
C GLY A 43 5.98 -21.80 35.07
N PHE A 44 5.37 -22.25 36.16
CA PHE A 44 5.19 -23.65 36.49
C PHE A 44 3.75 -23.88 36.93
N ALA A 45 3.06 -24.81 36.29
CA ALA A 45 1.67 -25.13 36.58
C ALA A 45 1.40 -26.61 36.28
N GLY A 46 0.61 -27.27 37.13
CA GLY A 46 0.24 -28.68 36.92
C GLY A 46 1.43 -29.65 36.94
N GLY A 47 2.54 -29.30 37.62
CA GLY A 47 3.73 -30.14 37.68
C GLY A 47 4.70 -30.00 36.50
N MET A 48 4.45 -29.07 35.57
CA MET A 48 5.30 -28.82 34.40
C MET A 48 5.61 -27.34 34.23
N SER A 49 6.75 -27.02 33.62
CA SER A 49 7.06 -25.66 33.19
C SER A 49 6.23 -25.28 31.96
N TYR A 50 5.94 -23.98 31.82
CA TYR A 50 5.28 -23.44 30.64
C TYR A 50 5.89 -22.11 30.21
N VAL A 51 5.70 -21.79 28.93
CA VAL A 51 5.74 -20.42 28.40
C VAL A 51 4.36 -20.02 27.89
N ARG A 52 4.00 -18.76 28.11
CA ARG A 52 2.76 -18.12 27.65
C ARG A 52 3.12 -16.89 26.83
N PHE A 53 2.47 -16.71 25.68
CA PHE A 53 2.58 -15.50 24.88
C PHE A 53 1.29 -15.29 24.07
N ASP A 54 1.06 -14.07 23.62
CA ASP A 54 -0.04 -13.78 22.69
C ASP A 54 0.51 -13.77 21.26
N ALA A 55 -0.14 -14.52 20.37
CA ALA A 55 0.15 -14.55 18.95
C ALA A 55 -0.83 -13.64 18.19
N ALA A 56 -0.31 -12.70 17.41
CA ALA A 56 -1.10 -11.89 16.49
C ALA A 56 -0.98 -12.46 15.07
N THR A 57 -2.11 -12.88 14.53
CA THR A 57 -2.21 -13.48 13.19
C THR A 57 -2.71 -12.42 12.22
N THR A 58 -2.00 -12.19 11.12
CA THR A 58 -2.47 -11.29 10.07
C THR A 58 -3.73 -11.86 9.45
N PHE A 59 -4.61 -11.00 8.95
CA PHE A 59 -5.84 -11.48 8.30
C PHE A 59 -5.53 -12.26 7.01
N SER A 60 -4.43 -11.93 6.35
CA SER A 60 -3.92 -12.63 5.17
C SER A 60 -3.26 -13.98 5.44
N ALA A 61 -3.22 -14.47 6.69
CA ALA A 61 -2.60 -15.74 7.01
C ALA A 61 -3.31 -16.89 6.24
N PRO A 62 -2.61 -17.59 5.33
CA PRO A 62 -3.23 -18.67 4.59
C PRO A 62 -3.57 -19.84 5.52
N PRO A 63 -4.57 -20.68 5.16
CA PRO A 63 -4.80 -21.93 5.86
C PRO A 63 -3.55 -22.81 5.87
N GLY A 64 -3.28 -23.46 6.99
CA GLY A 64 -2.13 -24.34 7.13
C GLY A 64 -1.59 -24.44 8.56
N ASP A 65 -0.55 -25.27 8.68
CA ASP A 65 0.13 -25.52 9.95
C ASP A 65 1.39 -24.67 10.08
N TYR A 66 1.53 -24.03 11.24
CA TYR A 66 2.63 -23.16 11.59
C TYR A 66 3.32 -23.66 12.84
N SER A 67 4.64 -23.48 12.89
CA SER A 67 5.46 -24.03 13.96
C SER A 67 5.95 -22.93 14.91
N ILE A 68 6.04 -23.30 16.18
CA ILE A 68 6.65 -22.47 17.21
C ILE A 68 8.08 -22.94 17.39
N ARG A 69 9.03 -22.02 17.34
CA ARG A 69 10.44 -22.28 17.66
C ARG A 69 10.75 -21.64 19.00
N LEU A 70 11.32 -22.43 19.89
CA LEU A 70 11.79 -22.03 21.20
C LEU A 70 13.29 -22.27 21.28
N GLN A 71 14.02 -21.32 21.85
CA GLN A 71 15.45 -21.42 22.09
C GLN A 71 15.75 -21.07 23.55
N SER A 72 16.47 -21.95 24.24
CA SER A 72 16.93 -21.71 25.60
C SER A 72 18.07 -20.69 25.63
N ASN A 73 18.33 -20.14 26.81
CA ASN A 73 19.47 -19.25 27.05
C ASN A 73 20.84 -19.95 26.84
N THR A 74 20.88 -21.28 26.87
CA THR A 74 22.07 -22.10 26.59
C THR A 74 22.20 -22.47 25.11
N GLY A 75 21.23 -22.09 24.27
CA GLY A 75 21.26 -22.28 22.83
C GLY A 75 20.58 -23.55 22.32
N GLU A 76 19.97 -24.36 23.19
CA GLU A 76 19.17 -25.52 22.79
C GLU A 76 17.89 -25.04 22.10
N VAL A 77 17.48 -25.74 21.03
CA VAL A 77 16.32 -25.37 20.22
C VAL A 77 15.29 -26.49 20.25
N ALA A 78 14.04 -26.12 20.48
CA ALA A 78 12.88 -27.01 20.38
C ALA A 78 11.87 -26.43 19.38
N TYR A 79 11.20 -27.32 18.65
CA TYR A 79 10.12 -26.97 17.73
C TYR A 79 8.83 -27.63 18.19
N VAL A 80 7.76 -26.84 18.27
CA VAL A 80 6.38 -27.34 18.27
C VAL A 80 5.89 -27.31 16.83
N THR A 81 6.19 -28.37 16.09
CA THR A 81 5.82 -28.50 14.68
C THR A 81 4.30 -28.60 14.53
N GLY A 82 3.71 -27.71 13.73
CA GLY A 82 2.25 -27.64 13.58
C GLY A 82 1.52 -27.29 14.88
N GLY A 83 2.20 -26.62 15.82
CA GLY A 83 1.61 -26.20 17.09
C GLY A 83 0.46 -25.21 16.92
N LEU A 84 0.45 -24.47 15.82
CA LEU A 84 -0.59 -23.53 15.44
C LEU A 84 -1.18 -23.95 14.10
N THR A 85 -2.50 -23.88 13.97
CA THR A 85 -3.19 -24.19 12.71
C THR A 85 -4.10 -23.03 12.39
N VAL A 86 -3.96 -22.45 11.21
CA VAL A 86 -5.01 -21.62 10.63
C VAL A 86 -5.92 -22.57 9.89
N ASP A 87 -7.06 -22.90 10.49
CA ASP A 87 -8.09 -23.71 9.86
C ASP A 87 -9.29 -22.83 9.51
N LEU A 88 -9.87 -23.03 8.33
CA LEU A 88 -11.18 -22.48 8.02
C LEU A 88 -12.20 -23.37 8.74
N ALA A 89 -13.20 -22.80 9.41
CA ALA A 89 -14.17 -23.61 10.15
C ALA A 89 -14.73 -24.75 9.27
N ASN A 90 -14.64 -26.00 9.76
CA ASN A 90 -15.16 -27.18 9.05
C ASN A 90 -16.60 -26.92 8.56
N ASN A 91 -16.85 -27.15 7.27
CA ASN A 91 -18.12 -26.89 6.57
C ASN A 91 -18.55 -25.42 6.42
N ALA A 92 -17.70 -24.44 6.71
CA ALA A 92 -17.95 -23.11 6.18
C ALA A 92 -17.90 -23.19 4.65
N PRO A 93 -18.89 -22.66 3.90
CA PRO A 93 -18.69 -22.44 2.48
C PRO A 93 -17.37 -21.69 2.34
N VAL A 94 -16.52 -22.13 1.41
CA VAL A 94 -15.24 -21.45 1.19
C VAL A 94 -15.58 -20.12 0.53
N VAL A 95 -15.93 -19.13 1.34
CA VAL A 95 -16.30 -17.79 0.90
C VAL A 95 -15.00 -17.00 0.75
N ASN A 96 -14.90 -16.24 -0.33
CA ASN A 96 -13.80 -15.30 -0.48
C ASN A 96 -13.85 -14.28 0.67
N GLN A 97 -12.77 -14.11 1.42
CA GLN A 97 -12.78 -13.20 2.57
C GLN A 97 -13.11 -11.76 2.16
N LEU A 98 -12.78 -11.35 0.92
CA LEU A 98 -13.15 -10.04 0.35
C LEU A 98 -14.65 -9.78 0.30
N ASP A 99 -15.46 -10.83 0.41
CA ASP A 99 -16.91 -10.68 0.41
C ASP A 99 -17.42 -10.18 1.76
N THR A 100 -16.62 -10.30 2.83
CA THR A 100 -16.95 -9.73 4.14
C THR A 100 -16.59 -8.25 4.23
N VAL A 101 -17.46 -7.45 4.84
CA VAL A 101 -17.29 -6.00 4.98
C VAL A 101 -16.03 -5.64 5.76
N ASP A 102 -15.81 -6.27 6.91
CA ASP A 102 -14.68 -5.99 7.80
C ASP A 102 -13.35 -6.24 7.09
N PHE A 103 -13.20 -7.40 6.46
CA PHE A 103 -11.98 -7.73 5.75
C PHE A 103 -11.74 -6.83 4.56
N PHE A 104 -12.76 -6.59 3.73
CA PHE A 104 -12.62 -5.75 2.54
C PHE A 104 -12.08 -4.37 2.91
N VAL A 105 -12.64 -3.73 3.94
CA VAL A 105 -12.21 -2.41 4.39
C VAL A 105 -10.77 -2.44 4.89
N ARG A 106 -10.41 -3.38 5.77
CA ARG A 106 -9.02 -3.54 6.24
C ARG A 106 -8.05 -3.76 5.08
N GLN A 107 -8.45 -4.57 4.11
CA GLN A 107 -7.65 -4.85 2.94
C GLN A 107 -7.41 -3.57 2.09
N GLN A 108 -8.38 -2.64 2.02
CA GLN A 108 -8.15 -1.34 1.37
C GLN A 108 -7.08 -0.50 2.08
N TYR A 109 -7.06 -0.49 3.42
CA TYR A 109 -5.99 0.17 4.19
C TYR A 109 -4.62 -0.45 3.88
N HIS A 110 -4.53 -1.77 3.75
CA HIS A 110 -3.27 -2.43 3.41
C HIS A 110 -2.83 -2.22 1.97
N ASP A 111 -3.75 -2.25 1.02
CA ASP A 111 -3.45 -2.17 -0.40
C ASP A 111 -3.10 -0.75 -0.83
N PHE A 112 -3.70 0.27 -0.22
CA PHE A 112 -3.50 1.67 -0.63
C PHE A 112 -2.72 2.50 0.39
N LEU A 113 -2.89 2.26 1.70
CA LEU A 113 -2.29 3.10 2.74
C LEU A 113 -1.09 2.44 3.45
N ASN A 114 -0.80 1.16 3.16
CA ASN A 114 0.28 0.39 3.78
C ASN A 114 0.26 0.40 5.33
N ARG A 115 -0.93 0.46 5.93
CA ARG A 115 -1.10 0.44 7.39
C ARG A 115 -2.35 -0.30 7.79
N GLU A 116 -2.48 -0.55 9.09
CA GLU A 116 -3.74 -0.97 9.70
C GLU A 116 -4.74 0.20 9.75
N ALA A 117 -6.01 -0.15 9.68
CA ALA A 117 -7.09 0.80 9.94
C ALA A 117 -7.08 1.23 11.41
N ASP A 118 -7.21 2.54 11.65
CA ASP A 118 -7.55 3.03 12.98
C ASP A 118 -9.03 2.76 13.29
N ASP A 119 -9.38 2.67 14.58
CA ASP A 119 -10.72 2.25 15.00
C ASP A 119 -11.83 3.15 14.41
N ALA A 120 -11.62 4.47 14.40
CA ALA A 120 -12.61 5.41 13.87
C ALA A 120 -12.78 5.26 12.35
N GLY A 121 -11.67 5.20 11.61
CA GLY A 121 -11.69 5.00 10.17
C GLY A 121 -12.29 3.66 9.75
N LEU A 122 -11.96 2.58 10.46
CA LEU A 122 -12.52 1.26 10.21
C LEU A 122 -14.05 1.27 10.38
N GLN A 123 -14.55 1.82 11.49
CA GLN A 123 -16.00 1.88 11.74
C GLN A 123 -16.71 2.71 10.68
N PHE A 124 -16.14 3.86 10.28
CA PHE A 124 -16.71 4.73 9.26
C PHE A 124 -16.85 4.01 7.91
N TRP A 125 -15.78 3.39 7.42
CA TRP A 125 -15.78 2.73 6.11
C TRP A 125 -16.61 1.45 6.09
N LYS A 126 -16.67 0.70 7.20
CA LYS A 126 -17.58 -0.44 7.34
C LYS A 126 -19.03 0.00 7.24
N GLY A 127 -19.44 0.99 8.03
CA GLY A 127 -20.80 1.52 7.99
C GLY A 127 -21.18 2.09 6.62
N THR A 128 -20.23 2.72 5.93
CA THR A 128 -20.41 3.21 4.55
C THR A 128 -20.65 2.05 3.58
N LEU A 129 -19.83 1.00 3.64
CA LEU A 129 -19.98 -0.16 2.78
C LEU A 129 -21.28 -0.92 3.05
N GLU A 130 -21.63 -1.13 4.33
CA GLU A 130 -22.89 -1.76 4.74
C GLU A 130 -24.09 -0.99 4.20
N SER A 131 -24.07 0.34 4.31
CA SER A 131 -25.12 1.19 3.76
C SER A 131 -25.28 1.03 2.25
N TYR A 132 -24.18 0.86 1.50
CA TYR A 132 -24.26 0.63 0.06
C TYR A 132 -24.78 -0.78 -0.27
N LEU A 133 -24.31 -1.79 0.46
CA LEU A 133 -24.71 -3.19 0.25
C LEU A 133 -26.19 -3.42 0.56
N ASN A 134 -26.78 -2.70 1.51
CA ASN A 134 -28.21 -2.77 1.83
C ASN A 134 -29.12 -2.46 0.61
N ASN A 135 -28.63 -1.70 -0.36
CA ASN A 135 -29.37 -1.36 -1.58
C ASN A 135 -29.23 -2.40 -2.70
N CYS A 136 -28.41 -3.44 -2.52
CA CYS A 136 -28.10 -4.42 -3.57
C CYS A 136 -28.97 -5.69 -3.54
N GLY A 137 -29.75 -5.89 -2.47
CA GLY A 137 -30.49 -7.13 -2.24
C GLY A 137 -29.59 -8.32 -1.89
N THR A 138 -30.20 -9.37 -1.34
CA THR A 138 -29.50 -10.59 -0.86
C THR A 138 -29.56 -11.76 -1.83
N ALA A 139 -30.30 -11.62 -2.94
CA ALA A 139 -30.43 -12.67 -3.94
C ALA A 139 -29.12 -12.92 -4.69
N ASP A 140 -28.89 -14.18 -5.09
CA ASP A 140 -27.79 -14.56 -5.95
C ASP A 140 -28.17 -14.37 -7.43
N THR A 141 -28.19 -13.10 -7.85
CA THR A 141 -28.43 -12.70 -9.23
C THR A 141 -27.26 -11.89 -9.76
N SER A 142 -27.07 -11.88 -11.08
CA SER A 142 -26.04 -11.06 -11.74
C SER A 142 -26.19 -9.57 -11.40
N GLN A 143 -27.43 -9.07 -11.31
CA GLN A 143 -27.72 -7.69 -10.94
C GLN A 143 -27.29 -7.37 -9.49
N ALA A 144 -27.58 -8.28 -8.55
CA ALA A 144 -27.17 -8.10 -7.17
C ALA A 144 -25.63 -8.18 -7.03
N ALA A 145 -24.98 -9.10 -7.75
CA ALA A 145 -23.52 -9.21 -7.79
C ALA A 145 -22.86 -7.94 -8.33
N ASP A 146 -23.35 -7.42 -9.46
CA ASP A 146 -22.91 -6.18 -10.09
C ASP A 146 -23.13 -4.95 -9.19
N CYS A 147 -24.24 -4.89 -8.44
CA CYS A 147 -24.43 -3.87 -7.42
C CYS A 147 -23.41 -3.96 -6.28
N ARG A 148 -23.16 -5.17 -5.75
CA ARG A 148 -22.18 -5.38 -4.67
C ARG A 148 -20.75 -5.05 -5.13
N ALA A 149 -20.41 -5.32 -6.38
CA ALA A 149 -19.13 -4.93 -6.98
C ALA A 149 -18.98 -3.40 -7.01
N ARG A 150 -20.01 -2.68 -7.47
CA ARG A 150 -20.04 -1.21 -7.44
C ARG A 150 -19.94 -0.63 -6.03
N ALA A 151 -20.61 -1.23 -5.04
CA ALA A 151 -20.54 -0.80 -3.65
C ALA A 151 -19.10 -0.85 -3.12
N ARG A 152 -18.41 -1.98 -3.35
CA ARG A 152 -16.99 -2.16 -2.99
C ARG A 152 -16.08 -1.18 -3.75
N ALA A 153 -16.29 -1.03 -5.05
CA ALA A 153 -15.53 -0.09 -5.87
C ALA A 153 -15.68 1.36 -5.36
N SER A 154 -16.90 1.77 -5.00
CA SER A 154 -17.18 3.12 -4.49
C SER A 154 -16.44 3.41 -3.18
N VAL A 155 -16.37 2.44 -2.27
CA VAL A 155 -15.61 2.58 -1.02
C VAL A 155 -14.11 2.61 -1.29
N SER A 156 -13.61 1.74 -2.17
CA SER A 156 -12.20 1.72 -2.53
C SER A 156 -11.73 3.02 -3.19
N GLU A 157 -12.52 3.58 -4.10
CA GLU A 157 -12.21 4.84 -4.78
C GLU A 157 -11.90 5.99 -3.81
N ALA A 158 -12.53 6.00 -2.63
CA ALA A 158 -12.26 7.00 -1.61
C ALA A 158 -10.83 6.92 -1.04
N PHE A 159 -10.20 5.74 -1.03
CA PHE A 159 -8.81 5.60 -0.60
C PHE A 159 -7.84 6.25 -1.58
N PHE A 160 -8.11 6.19 -2.89
CA PHE A 160 -7.30 6.85 -3.91
C PHE A 160 -7.30 8.38 -3.77
N VAL A 161 -8.38 8.98 -3.27
CA VAL A 161 -8.47 10.43 -3.08
C VAL A 161 -8.33 10.89 -1.65
N SER A 162 -8.04 9.96 -0.73
CA SER A 162 -7.67 10.32 0.63
C SER A 162 -6.44 11.22 0.62
N VAL A 163 -6.40 12.19 1.55
CA VAL A 163 -5.21 13.05 1.74
C VAL A 163 -3.97 12.19 1.91
N GLU A 164 -4.07 11.10 2.66
CA GLU A 164 -2.96 10.19 2.90
C GLU A 164 -2.39 9.62 1.60
N PHE A 165 -3.22 9.12 0.68
CA PHE A 165 -2.75 8.58 -0.58
C PHE A 165 -2.32 9.65 -1.59
N GLN A 166 -2.97 10.81 -1.58
CA GLN A 166 -2.60 11.97 -2.41
C GLN A 166 -1.20 12.49 -2.06
N GLU A 167 -0.89 12.53 -0.77
CA GLU A 167 0.38 13.06 -0.26
C GLU A 167 1.50 12.00 -0.15
N THR A 168 1.17 10.72 -0.35
CA THR A 168 2.13 9.61 -0.36
C THR A 168 2.22 8.96 -1.74
N GLY A 169 1.29 8.06 -2.11
CA GLY A 169 1.28 7.30 -3.36
C GLY A 169 1.39 8.16 -4.60
N TYR A 170 0.50 9.14 -4.74
CA TYR A 170 0.51 10.06 -5.88
C TYR A 170 1.77 10.94 -5.91
N LEU A 171 2.27 11.39 -4.76
CA LEU A 171 3.50 12.15 -4.68
C LEU A 171 4.71 11.30 -5.14
N VAL A 172 4.86 10.07 -4.64
CA VAL A 172 5.94 9.16 -5.06
C VAL A 172 5.88 8.93 -6.56
N TYR A 173 4.71 8.64 -7.12
CA TYR A 173 4.55 8.51 -8.56
C TYR A 173 5.09 9.74 -9.30
N ARG A 174 4.64 10.95 -8.95
CA ARG A 174 5.04 12.19 -9.62
C ARG A 174 6.52 12.51 -9.47
N LEU A 175 7.12 12.14 -8.33
CA LEU A 175 8.56 12.27 -8.13
C LEU A 175 9.36 11.41 -9.10
N TYR A 176 8.96 10.16 -9.32
CA TYR A 176 9.61 9.30 -10.33
C TYR A 176 9.41 9.85 -11.75
N ARG A 177 8.20 10.34 -12.08
CA ARG A 177 7.93 10.96 -13.38
C ARG A 177 8.80 12.18 -13.66
N ALA A 178 9.00 13.04 -12.67
CA ALA A 178 9.86 14.22 -12.82
C ALA A 178 11.35 13.86 -12.83
N ALA A 179 11.75 12.83 -12.07
CA ALA A 179 13.16 12.47 -11.90
C ALA A 179 13.72 11.54 -12.99
N PHE A 180 12.91 10.69 -13.61
CA PHE A 180 13.44 9.62 -14.46
C PHE A 180 12.76 9.55 -15.82
N ARG A 181 13.57 9.46 -16.86
CA ARG A 181 13.12 9.12 -18.21
C ARG A 181 12.90 7.62 -18.36
N ALA A 182 12.16 7.25 -19.41
CA ALA A 182 12.06 5.86 -19.84
C ALA A 182 13.45 5.24 -20.10
N SER A 183 13.72 4.12 -19.45
CA SER A 183 14.94 3.32 -19.63
C SER A 183 14.61 1.84 -19.39
N SER A 184 15.60 0.95 -19.42
CA SER A 184 15.39 -0.44 -18.99
C SER A 184 15.03 -0.55 -17.50
N ARG A 185 15.44 0.43 -16.68
CA ARG A 185 15.09 0.52 -15.27
C ARG A 185 15.13 1.99 -14.81
N PRO A 186 13.98 2.67 -14.67
CA PRO A 186 12.61 2.17 -14.82
C PRO A 186 12.06 2.16 -16.28
N PRO A 187 11.34 1.10 -16.70
CA PRO A 187 10.53 1.11 -17.92
C PRO A 187 9.53 2.28 -17.90
N ARG A 188 9.42 2.99 -19.04
CA ARG A 188 8.53 4.14 -19.22
C ARG A 188 8.71 5.31 -18.22
N GLY A 189 9.73 5.28 -17.37
CA GLY A 189 9.91 6.28 -16.31
C GLY A 189 8.90 6.11 -15.17
N LEU A 190 8.33 4.91 -14.99
CA LEU A 190 7.36 4.60 -13.93
C LEU A 190 8.08 3.93 -12.75
N PRO A 191 7.71 4.24 -11.49
CA PRO A 191 8.25 3.49 -10.35
C PRO A 191 7.91 2.01 -10.49
N ARG A 192 8.79 1.10 -10.04
CA ARG A 192 8.44 -0.32 -9.88
C ARG A 192 7.67 -0.53 -8.57
N TYR A 193 6.89 -1.61 -8.47
CA TYR A 193 6.07 -1.94 -7.30
C TYR A 193 6.88 -1.89 -5.99
N ALA A 194 8.03 -2.57 -5.93
CA ALA A 194 8.85 -2.59 -4.72
C ALA A 194 9.42 -1.21 -4.35
N GLU A 195 9.77 -0.41 -5.36
CA GLU A 195 10.26 0.97 -5.17
C GLU A 195 9.13 1.87 -4.66
N PHE A 196 7.95 1.75 -5.24
CA PHE A 196 6.75 2.48 -4.84
C PHE A 196 6.35 2.16 -3.40
N ILE A 197 6.24 0.88 -3.02
CA ILE A 197 5.84 0.50 -1.67
C ILE A 197 6.85 0.99 -0.63
N ARG A 198 8.15 0.79 -0.86
CA ARG A 198 9.20 1.28 0.05
C ARG A 198 9.14 2.80 0.23
N ASP A 199 9.03 3.53 -0.87
CA ASP A 199 9.09 4.99 -0.85
C ASP A 199 7.81 5.60 -0.25
N THR A 200 6.64 5.02 -0.51
CA THR A 200 5.37 5.45 0.09
C THR A 200 5.33 5.17 1.60
N GLN A 201 5.81 3.99 2.05
CA GLN A 201 5.95 3.69 3.48
C GLN A 201 6.88 4.67 4.19
N THR A 202 7.95 5.13 3.53
CA THR A 202 8.86 6.13 4.09
C THR A 202 8.17 7.47 4.30
N ILE A 203 7.39 7.95 3.33
CA ILE A 203 6.66 9.22 3.45
C ILE A 203 5.52 9.11 4.46
N GLY A 204 4.79 8.00 4.49
CA GLY A 204 3.65 7.75 5.38
C GLY A 204 4.02 7.32 6.80
N ALA A 205 5.30 7.19 7.14
CA ALA A 205 5.75 6.62 8.41
C ALA A 205 5.17 7.37 9.63
N GLY A 206 4.32 6.69 10.40
CA GLY A 206 3.67 7.23 11.59
C GLY A 206 2.60 8.29 11.33
N VAL A 207 2.15 8.45 10.08
CA VAL A 207 1.11 9.41 9.70
C VAL A 207 -0.25 8.73 9.73
N ILE A 208 -1.17 9.28 10.55
CA ILE A 208 -2.60 8.99 10.46
C ILE A 208 -3.31 10.34 10.37
N VAL A 209 -3.99 10.58 9.26
CA VAL A 209 -4.67 11.86 9.01
C VAL A 209 -5.71 12.12 10.10
N ASN A 210 -5.77 13.37 10.56
CA ASN A 210 -6.61 13.86 11.66
C ASN A 210 -6.27 13.33 13.06
N GLN A 211 -5.09 12.72 13.26
CA GLN A 211 -4.59 12.33 14.57
C GLN A 211 -3.29 13.05 14.93
N GLY A 212 -3.16 13.52 16.18
CA GLY A 212 -1.94 14.17 16.66
C GLY A 212 -1.47 15.36 15.80
N ASN A 213 -0.15 15.44 15.56
CA ASN A 213 0.50 16.45 14.74
C ASN A 213 0.83 15.95 13.32
N TRP A 214 -0.04 15.11 12.74
CA TRP A 214 0.21 14.38 11.49
C TRP A 214 0.70 15.27 10.33
N GLN A 215 0.23 16.51 10.18
CA GLN A 215 0.68 17.41 9.11
C GLN A 215 2.18 17.72 9.22
N GLN A 216 2.64 18.02 10.44
CA GLN A 216 4.05 18.32 10.70
C GLN A 216 4.91 17.08 10.48
N GLN A 217 4.43 15.91 10.91
CA GLN A 217 5.15 14.65 10.72
C GLN A 217 5.25 14.27 9.24
N LEU A 218 4.15 14.40 8.48
CA LEU A 218 4.14 14.18 7.04
C LEU A 218 5.11 15.12 6.32
N GLU A 219 5.11 16.41 6.67
CA GLU A 219 6.04 17.39 6.11
C GLU A 219 7.51 17.03 6.39
N ALA A 220 7.82 16.65 7.63
CA ALA A 220 9.17 16.20 8.00
C ALA A 220 9.58 14.94 7.23
N ASN A 221 8.68 13.96 7.09
CA ASN A 221 8.92 12.74 6.33
C ASN A 221 9.22 13.04 4.86
N LYS A 222 8.42 13.91 4.21
CA LYS A 222 8.65 14.33 2.82
C LYS A 222 10.01 14.98 2.63
N GLN A 223 10.39 15.92 3.50
CA GLN A 223 11.69 16.60 3.43
C GLN A 223 12.85 15.60 3.57
N ALA A 224 12.80 14.73 4.58
CA ALA A 224 13.83 13.72 4.80
C ALA A 224 13.92 12.73 3.63
N PHE A 225 12.77 12.27 3.13
CA PHE A 225 12.70 11.38 1.97
C PHE A 225 13.36 12.02 0.73
N LEU A 226 12.99 13.25 0.39
CA LEU A 226 13.49 13.93 -0.81
C LEU A 226 14.98 14.23 -0.75
N THR A 227 15.48 14.64 0.41
CA THR A 227 16.92 14.82 0.65
C THR A 227 17.69 13.54 0.38
N ASN A 228 17.17 12.37 0.81
CA ASN A 228 17.77 11.08 0.48
C ASN A 228 17.57 10.68 -0.99
N PHE A 229 16.40 10.95 -1.55
CA PHE A 229 16.04 10.59 -2.93
C PHE A 229 16.98 11.22 -3.95
N VAL A 230 17.29 12.52 -3.82
CA VAL A 230 18.18 13.23 -4.76
C VAL A 230 19.66 12.85 -4.62
N GLN A 231 20.01 12.06 -3.59
CA GLN A 231 21.35 11.52 -3.37
C GLN A 231 21.50 10.07 -3.85
N ARG A 232 20.43 9.42 -4.29
CA ARG A 232 20.51 8.06 -4.83
C ARG A 232 21.45 8.00 -6.04
N ALA A 233 22.12 6.87 -6.21
CA ALA A 233 23.15 6.71 -7.25
C ALA A 233 22.58 6.95 -8.65
N GLU A 234 21.39 6.41 -8.94
CA GLU A 234 20.67 6.60 -10.19
C GLU A 234 20.27 8.07 -10.43
N PHE A 235 19.96 8.81 -9.36
CA PHE A 235 19.59 10.21 -9.43
C PHE A 235 20.82 11.07 -9.73
N THR A 236 21.91 10.88 -8.98
CA THR A 236 23.16 11.64 -9.16
C THR A 236 23.87 11.31 -10.49
N ALA A 237 23.69 10.10 -11.02
CA ALA A 237 24.14 9.73 -12.36
C ALA A 237 23.38 10.48 -13.46
N THR A 238 22.07 10.70 -13.28
CA THR A 238 21.23 11.44 -14.22
C THR A 238 21.42 12.95 -14.09
N TYR A 239 21.62 13.41 -12.85
CA TYR A 239 21.78 14.82 -12.50
C TYR A 239 23.11 15.00 -11.75
N PRO A 240 24.24 15.15 -12.45
CA PRO A 240 25.53 15.45 -11.83
C PRO A 240 25.50 16.76 -11.03
N LEU A 241 26.30 16.83 -9.96
CA LEU A 241 26.41 18.05 -9.13
C LEU A 241 27.00 19.25 -9.90
N THR A 242 27.59 19.02 -11.07
CA THR A 242 28.11 20.05 -11.97
C THR A 242 27.03 20.79 -12.76
N MET A 243 25.79 20.28 -12.79
CA MET A 243 24.67 20.98 -13.43
C MET A 243 24.36 22.28 -12.70
N THR A 244 24.16 23.36 -13.47
CA THR A 244 23.59 24.59 -12.94
C THR A 244 22.15 24.36 -12.48
N ALA A 245 21.63 25.27 -11.65
CA ALA A 245 20.22 25.22 -11.23
C ALA A 245 19.26 25.18 -12.43
N ASP A 246 19.52 25.99 -13.46
CA ASP A 246 18.70 26.04 -14.68
C ASP A 246 18.77 24.74 -15.49
N GLN A 247 19.97 24.17 -15.68
CA GLN A 247 20.14 22.87 -16.35
C GLN A 247 19.41 21.75 -15.61
N TYR A 248 19.53 21.72 -14.28
CA TYR A 248 18.86 20.75 -13.43
C TYR A 248 17.34 20.86 -13.50
N VAL A 249 16.80 22.07 -13.33
CA VAL A 249 15.34 22.31 -13.39
C VAL A 249 14.78 22.03 -14.78
N ASN A 250 15.46 22.46 -15.85
CA ASN A 250 15.02 22.16 -17.22
C ASN A 250 14.97 20.65 -17.49
N ALA A 251 15.97 19.90 -16.99
CA ALA A 251 16.00 18.45 -17.16
C ALA A 251 14.86 17.74 -16.41
N LEU A 252 14.50 18.22 -15.21
CA LEU A 252 13.34 17.71 -14.47
C LEU A 252 12.02 18.01 -15.19
N LEU A 253 11.82 19.24 -15.65
CA LEU A 253 10.61 19.65 -16.39
C LEU A 253 10.48 18.87 -17.70
N ALA A 254 11.59 18.68 -18.42
CA ALA A 254 11.61 17.89 -19.65
C ALA A 254 11.17 16.44 -19.40
N ASN A 255 11.66 15.79 -18.33
CA ASN A 255 11.22 14.44 -17.95
C ASN A 255 9.74 14.40 -17.57
N ALA A 256 9.27 15.40 -16.83
CA ALA A 256 7.86 15.57 -16.46
C ALA A 256 6.95 15.94 -17.66
N GLY A 257 7.53 16.25 -18.83
CA GLY A 257 6.80 16.71 -20.01
C GLY A 257 6.07 18.03 -19.78
N LEU A 258 6.67 18.93 -18.99
CA LEU A 258 6.16 20.28 -18.69
C LEU A 258 6.90 21.35 -19.51
N PRO A 259 6.28 22.53 -19.75
CA PRO A 259 6.93 23.64 -20.42
C PRO A 259 8.20 24.12 -19.71
N LEU A 260 9.21 24.53 -20.48
CA LEU A 260 10.51 25.02 -19.96
C LEU A 260 10.55 26.54 -19.74
N ASP A 261 9.43 27.21 -19.94
CA ASP A 261 9.24 28.66 -19.84
C ASP A 261 8.01 29.03 -19.00
N GLY A 262 7.36 28.03 -18.36
CA GLY A 262 6.18 28.20 -17.52
C GLY A 262 6.46 28.62 -16.07
N ALA A 263 5.39 28.86 -15.31
CA ALA A 263 5.46 29.26 -13.91
C ALA A 263 6.14 28.19 -13.02
N GLU A 264 6.00 26.91 -13.37
CA GLU A 264 6.62 25.79 -12.67
C GLU A 264 8.14 25.87 -12.68
N LYS A 265 8.75 26.38 -13.78
CA LYS A 265 10.19 26.60 -13.84
C LYS A 265 10.65 27.63 -12.83
N GLN A 266 9.97 28.78 -12.78
CA GLN A 266 10.35 29.85 -11.86
C GLN A 266 10.14 29.41 -10.41
N ALA A 267 9.05 28.71 -10.11
CA ALA A 267 8.79 28.14 -8.80
C ALA A 267 9.89 27.15 -8.37
N ALA A 268 10.29 26.25 -9.26
CA ALA A 268 11.34 25.28 -8.97
C ALA A 268 12.72 25.94 -8.78
N LEU A 269 13.06 26.97 -9.57
CA LEU A 269 14.29 27.76 -9.39
C LEU A 269 14.29 28.52 -8.07
N ASN A 270 13.16 29.12 -7.70
CA ASN A 270 13.01 29.79 -6.40
C ASN A 270 13.16 28.80 -5.24
N ALA A 271 12.55 27.62 -5.37
CA ALA A 271 12.65 26.54 -4.38
C ALA A 271 14.09 25.98 -4.29
N TYR A 272 14.81 25.94 -5.41
CA TYR A 272 16.24 25.56 -5.45
C TYR A 272 17.07 26.47 -4.54
N GLY A 273 16.88 27.79 -4.65
CA GLY A 273 17.49 28.78 -3.76
C GLY A 273 19.01 28.63 -3.68
N ALA A 274 19.54 28.45 -2.46
CA ALA A 274 20.98 28.30 -2.20
C ALA A 274 21.62 27.03 -2.79
N GLY A 275 20.83 26.11 -3.37
CA GLY A 275 21.32 24.89 -4.01
C GLY A 275 21.73 23.79 -3.05
N GLY A 276 22.72 22.99 -3.46
CA GLY A 276 23.13 21.77 -2.77
C GLY A 276 22.02 20.70 -2.76
N VAL A 277 22.15 19.73 -1.86
CA VAL A 277 21.17 18.62 -1.72
C VAL A 277 19.77 19.15 -1.40
N ASN A 278 19.66 20.07 -0.43
CA ASN A 278 18.37 20.63 -0.02
C ASN A 278 17.70 21.45 -1.14
N GLY A 279 18.47 22.25 -1.90
CA GLY A 279 17.92 22.99 -3.04
C GLY A 279 17.40 22.07 -4.14
N ARG A 280 18.16 21.01 -4.45
CA ARG A 280 17.73 19.97 -5.41
C ARG A 280 16.43 19.29 -4.98
N ALA A 281 16.37 18.85 -3.72
CA ALA A 281 15.20 18.23 -3.13
C ALA A 281 13.96 19.13 -3.23
N ARG A 282 14.09 20.42 -2.86
CA ARG A 282 12.99 21.40 -2.92
C ARG A 282 12.54 21.69 -4.36
N ALA A 283 13.47 21.81 -5.31
CA ALA A 283 13.12 22.04 -6.71
C ALA A 283 12.38 20.85 -7.33
N LEU A 284 12.85 19.62 -7.09
CA LEU A 284 12.15 18.41 -7.52
C LEU A 284 10.74 18.33 -6.90
N ARG A 285 10.62 18.60 -5.60
CA ARG A 285 9.32 18.62 -4.90
C ARG A 285 8.38 19.65 -5.51
N SER A 286 8.86 20.86 -5.76
CA SER A 286 8.08 21.94 -6.36
C SER A 286 7.45 21.54 -7.70
N ILE A 287 8.16 20.75 -8.51
CA ILE A 287 7.63 20.24 -9.79
C ILE A 287 6.62 19.10 -9.52
N ALA A 288 6.96 18.16 -8.63
CA ALA A 288 6.13 17.00 -8.32
C ALA A 288 4.80 17.34 -7.64
N GLU A 289 4.74 18.43 -6.89
CA GLU A 289 3.52 18.95 -6.24
C GLU A 289 2.83 20.05 -7.07
N SER A 290 3.28 20.31 -8.30
CA SER A 290 2.61 21.28 -9.19
C SER A 290 1.26 20.76 -9.69
N ASP A 291 0.26 21.65 -9.76
CA ASP A 291 -1.07 21.34 -10.30
C ASP A 291 -1.00 20.86 -11.76
N LEU A 292 -0.06 21.38 -12.54
CA LEU A 292 0.11 21.00 -13.94
C LEU A 292 0.54 19.54 -14.07
N LEU A 293 1.54 19.11 -13.29
CA LEU A 293 1.97 17.72 -13.30
C LEU A 293 0.91 16.81 -12.69
N PHE A 294 0.26 17.26 -11.61
CA PHE A 294 -0.86 16.57 -10.99
C PHE A 294 -1.93 16.19 -12.00
N ARG A 295 -2.45 17.16 -12.77
CA ARG A 295 -3.50 16.93 -13.78
C ARG A 295 -3.00 16.06 -14.94
N LYS A 296 -1.80 16.34 -15.44
CA LYS A 296 -1.20 15.63 -16.60
C LYS A 296 -1.05 14.14 -16.36
N GLU A 297 -0.74 13.75 -15.13
CA GLU A 297 -0.32 12.41 -14.77
C GLU A 297 -1.38 11.63 -13.97
N PHE A 298 -2.53 12.24 -13.67
CA PHE A 298 -3.55 11.62 -12.82
C PHE A 298 -4.01 10.25 -13.35
N ASN A 299 -4.35 10.17 -14.64
CA ASN A 299 -4.86 8.92 -15.24
C ASN A 299 -3.80 7.82 -15.24
N GLN A 300 -2.58 8.14 -15.64
CA GLN A 300 -1.44 7.21 -15.66
C GLN A 300 -1.14 6.67 -14.26
N ALA A 301 -1.10 7.57 -13.27
CA ALA A 301 -0.93 7.20 -11.87
C ALA A 301 -2.06 6.30 -11.39
N PHE A 302 -3.31 6.68 -11.64
CA PHE A 302 -4.49 5.93 -11.23
C PHE A 302 -4.50 4.50 -11.79
N VAL A 303 -4.16 4.33 -13.07
CA VAL A 303 -4.03 3.02 -13.72
C VAL A 303 -2.92 2.21 -13.04
N LEU A 304 -1.73 2.78 -12.84
CA LEU A 304 -0.61 2.07 -12.22
C LEU A 304 -0.94 1.61 -10.79
N MET A 305 -1.65 2.45 -10.04
CA MET A 305 -2.04 2.17 -8.67
C MET A 305 -3.03 1.00 -8.56
N GLN A 306 -3.80 0.69 -9.62
CA GLN A 306 -4.61 -0.53 -9.63
C GLN A 306 -3.72 -1.78 -9.62
N TYR A 307 -2.67 -1.81 -10.43
CA TYR A 307 -1.72 -2.92 -10.45
C TYR A 307 -0.97 -3.05 -9.12
N PHE A 308 -0.59 -1.93 -8.51
CA PHE A 308 0.15 -1.96 -7.25
C PHE A 308 -0.71 -2.31 -6.05
N GLY A 309 -1.90 -1.72 -5.92
CA GLY A 309 -2.79 -1.98 -4.79
C GLY A 309 -3.46 -3.36 -4.89
N TYR A 310 -4.10 -3.65 -6.02
CA TYR A 310 -4.86 -4.89 -6.18
C TYR A 310 -3.99 -6.07 -6.58
N LEU A 311 -3.09 -5.91 -7.55
CA LEU A 311 -2.37 -7.06 -8.11
C LEU A 311 -0.99 -7.27 -7.46
N ARG A 312 -0.51 -6.30 -6.66
CA ARG A 312 0.79 -6.33 -5.97
C ARG A 312 1.98 -6.65 -6.90
N ARG A 313 1.91 -6.21 -8.17
CA ARG A 313 2.93 -6.48 -9.20
C ARG A 313 3.16 -5.29 -10.13
N ASN A 314 4.22 -5.34 -10.93
CA ASN A 314 4.41 -4.38 -12.01
C ASN A 314 3.42 -4.65 -13.15
N SER A 315 3.02 -3.60 -13.86
CA SER A 315 2.01 -3.71 -14.91
C SER A 315 2.49 -4.43 -16.17
N ASP A 316 3.80 -4.68 -16.27
CA ASP A 316 4.46 -5.47 -17.31
C ASP A 316 4.99 -6.83 -16.83
N ASP A 317 4.81 -7.17 -15.55
CA ASP A 317 5.14 -8.50 -15.06
C ASP A 317 4.16 -9.57 -15.62
N ALA A 318 4.49 -10.85 -15.43
CA ALA A 318 3.54 -11.93 -15.68
C ALA A 318 2.20 -11.67 -14.95
N PRO A 319 1.06 -12.08 -15.53
CA PRO A 319 0.90 -12.91 -16.74
C PRO A 319 1.06 -12.16 -18.07
N ASP A 320 1.00 -10.83 -18.07
CA ASP A 320 0.93 -10.02 -19.30
C ASP A 320 2.27 -9.95 -20.04
N ASN A 321 3.40 -9.94 -19.30
CA ASN A 321 4.76 -9.78 -19.82
C ASN A 321 4.93 -8.58 -20.77
N SER A 322 4.06 -7.57 -20.63
CA SER A 322 3.96 -6.39 -21.47
C SER A 322 3.05 -5.35 -20.82
N PHE A 323 3.09 -4.10 -21.29
CA PHE A 323 2.19 -3.05 -20.82
C PHE A 323 0.79 -3.09 -21.47
N ALA A 324 0.42 -4.16 -22.18
CA ALA A 324 -0.83 -4.20 -22.96
C ALA A 324 -2.08 -3.95 -22.10
N GLY A 325 -2.16 -4.56 -20.90
CA GLY A 325 -3.26 -4.31 -19.97
C GLY A 325 -3.27 -2.87 -19.43
N TYR A 326 -2.09 -2.33 -19.10
CA TYR A 326 -1.94 -0.95 -18.66
C TYR A 326 -2.40 0.03 -19.75
N ASP A 327 -1.97 -0.19 -20.99
CA ASP A 327 -2.32 0.66 -22.14
C ASP A 327 -3.79 0.58 -22.48
N PHE A 328 -4.40 -0.60 -22.37
CA PHE A 328 -5.84 -0.78 -22.52
C PHE A 328 -6.62 0.08 -21.51
N TRP A 329 -6.28 -0.03 -20.22
CA TRP A 329 -6.98 0.71 -19.18
C TRP A 329 -6.74 2.22 -19.25
N LEU A 330 -5.51 2.63 -19.55
CA LEU A 330 -5.19 4.04 -19.77
C LEU A 330 -5.95 4.60 -20.97
N GLY A 331 -6.02 3.85 -22.08
CA GLY A 331 -6.82 4.21 -23.24
C GLY A 331 -8.30 4.38 -22.91
N LYS A 332 -8.87 3.43 -22.16
CA LYS A 332 -10.27 3.50 -21.68
C LYS A 332 -10.50 4.72 -20.79
N LEU A 333 -9.63 4.97 -19.82
CA LEU A 333 -9.77 6.09 -18.90
C LEU A 333 -9.64 7.44 -19.63
N ASN A 334 -8.71 7.55 -20.57
CA ASN A 334 -8.55 8.74 -21.40
C ASN A 334 -9.78 9.01 -22.29
N ALA A 335 -10.37 7.96 -22.87
CA ALA A 335 -11.60 8.09 -23.65
C ALA A 335 -12.77 8.59 -22.79
N GLU A 336 -12.89 8.10 -21.55
CA GLU A 336 -13.90 8.55 -20.60
C GLU A 336 -13.63 9.97 -20.07
N SER A 337 -12.38 10.42 -20.09
CA SER A 337 -11.99 11.71 -19.49
C SER A 337 -12.40 12.93 -20.32
N GLY A 338 -12.47 12.80 -21.65
CA GLY A 338 -12.71 13.94 -22.53
C GLY A 338 -11.62 15.00 -22.40
N ASP A 339 -11.98 16.28 -22.53
CA ASP A 339 -11.05 17.41 -22.32
C ASP A 339 -10.78 17.61 -20.82
N THR A 340 -9.57 17.26 -20.40
CA THR A 340 -9.11 17.36 -19.00
C THR A 340 -8.43 18.69 -18.66
N THR A 341 -8.29 19.59 -19.63
CA THR A 341 -7.46 20.81 -19.53
C THR A 341 -7.92 21.73 -18.39
N ASN A 342 -9.21 21.67 -18.02
CA ASN A 342 -9.82 22.52 -17.00
C ASN A 342 -10.36 21.77 -15.76
N LEU A 343 -9.99 20.48 -15.56
CA LEU A 343 -10.41 19.77 -14.34
C LEU A 343 -9.60 20.29 -13.15
N GLN A 344 -10.28 20.89 -12.17
CA GLN A 344 -9.67 21.56 -11.03
C GLN A 344 -9.92 20.84 -9.72
N THR A 345 -10.96 20.01 -9.61
CA THR A 345 -11.27 19.27 -8.38
C THR A 345 -10.97 17.78 -8.50
N LEU A 346 -10.67 17.14 -7.36
CA LEU A 346 -10.51 15.68 -7.29
C LEU A 346 -11.76 14.94 -7.78
N ASP A 347 -12.95 15.46 -7.48
CA ASP A 347 -14.23 14.89 -7.95
C ASP A 347 -14.33 14.88 -9.49
N GLN A 348 -13.87 15.96 -10.14
CA GLN A 348 -13.83 16.07 -11.59
C GLN A 348 -12.86 15.05 -12.21
N LEU A 349 -11.73 14.78 -11.56
CA LEU A 349 -10.74 13.79 -12.01
C LEU A 349 -11.17 12.35 -11.72
N LEU A 350 -12.03 12.11 -10.73
CA LEU A 350 -12.59 10.79 -10.43
C LEU A 350 -13.79 10.41 -11.30
N ALA A 351 -14.53 11.38 -11.83
CA ALA A 351 -15.72 11.07 -12.63
C ALA A 351 -15.43 10.11 -13.82
N PRO A 352 -14.30 10.25 -14.56
CA PRO A 352 -13.90 9.29 -15.59
C PRO A 352 -13.58 7.90 -15.06
N THR A 353 -12.98 7.77 -13.87
CA THR A 353 -12.60 6.47 -13.30
C THR A 353 -13.84 5.62 -12.99
N LYS A 354 -14.89 6.29 -12.48
CA LYS A 354 -16.22 5.70 -12.24
C LYS A 354 -16.89 5.26 -13.53
N ARG A 355 -16.90 6.10 -14.57
CA ARG A 355 -17.46 5.74 -15.89
C ARG A 355 -16.72 4.58 -16.54
N ALA A 356 -15.39 4.56 -16.43
CA ALA A 356 -14.55 3.47 -16.91
C ALA A 356 -14.79 2.14 -16.16
N ARG A 357 -15.51 2.17 -15.02
CA ARG A 357 -15.70 1.03 -14.09
C ARG A 357 -14.37 0.34 -13.76
N MET A 358 -13.31 1.13 -13.63
CA MET A 358 -11.95 0.59 -13.56
C MET A 358 -11.71 -0.11 -12.22
N VAL A 359 -11.99 0.57 -11.10
CA VAL A 359 -11.80 -0.02 -9.76
C VAL A 359 -12.64 -1.29 -9.61
N GLU A 360 -13.88 -1.25 -10.08
CA GLU A 360 -14.75 -2.42 -10.08
C GLU A 360 -14.12 -3.61 -10.79
N ALA A 361 -13.59 -3.41 -12.00
CA ALA A 361 -12.95 -4.48 -12.76
C ALA A 361 -11.78 -5.10 -12.00
N PHE A 362 -10.96 -4.30 -11.30
CA PHE A 362 -9.85 -4.81 -10.49
C PHE A 362 -10.32 -5.53 -9.22
N VAL A 363 -11.31 -5.00 -8.52
CA VAL A 363 -11.89 -5.61 -7.30
C VAL A 363 -12.49 -6.98 -7.58
N VAL A 364 -13.12 -7.18 -8.75
CA VAL A 364 -13.73 -8.47 -9.09
C VAL A 364 -12.80 -9.41 -9.85
N THR A 365 -11.60 -8.98 -10.23
CA THR A 365 -10.69 -9.86 -10.97
C THR A 365 -10.38 -11.12 -10.19
N GLY A 366 -10.33 -12.24 -10.89
CA GLY A 366 -9.85 -13.49 -10.33
C GLY A 366 -8.44 -13.39 -9.74
N GLU A 367 -7.56 -12.58 -10.36
CA GLU A 367 -6.21 -12.36 -9.85
C GLU A 367 -6.21 -11.74 -8.44
N TYR A 368 -7.03 -10.70 -8.21
CA TYR A 368 -7.17 -10.12 -6.88
C TYR A 368 -7.92 -11.06 -5.92
N ARG A 369 -9.06 -11.61 -6.34
CA ARG A 369 -9.92 -12.45 -5.49
C ARG A 369 -9.20 -13.71 -5.00
N ARG A 370 -8.42 -14.39 -5.85
CA ARG A 370 -7.69 -15.60 -5.50
C ARG A 370 -6.64 -15.41 -4.40
N ARG A 371 -6.26 -14.17 -4.07
CA ARG A 371 -5.39 -13.88 -2.91
C ARG A 371 -6.07 -14.17 -1.57
N PHE A 372 -7.40 -14.29 -1.52
CA PHE A 372 -8.18 -14.29 -0.28
C PHE A 372 -9.23 -15.41 -0.19
N GLY A 373 -9.20 -16.35 -1.13
CA GLY A 373 -10.12 -17.47 -1.20
C GLY A 373 -10.44 -17.86 -2.65
N PRO A 374 -11.28 -18.89 -2.85
CA PRO A 374 -11.80 -19.24 -4.17
C PRO A 374 -12.67 -18.10 -4.74
N GLU A 375 -12.93 -18.16 -6.03
CA GLU A 375 -13.63 -17.10 -6.77
C GLU A 375 -15.11 -16.96 -6.43
#